data_AF-A0AAE2CHW2-F1
#
_entry.id   AF-A0AAE2CHW2-F1
#
_cell.length_a   1.000
_cell.length_b   1.000
_cell.length_c   1.000
_cell.angle_alpha   90.00
_cell.angle_beta   90.00
_cell.angle_gamma   90.00
#
_symmetry.space_group_name_H-M   'P 1'
#
loop_
_entity.id
_entity.type
_entity.pdbx_description
1 polymer ?
#
loop_
_entity_poly.entity_id
_entity_poly.type
_entity_poly.pdbx_seq_one_letter_code
_entity_poly.pdbx_strand_id
1 'polypeptide(L)'
;MISNVLTRVPSAGKIQSAAEVAAPSTAFRQGYTPKPSPTFRFTFSPIQTRSSQNCIRRTEDGVTVPGPSRIRLFQRQDHHSGEPYRIELPSSLQKYTKIDVSSFFLLCSLLTLCIYFFLTTVKIKTKRLPPGPTGLPVLGSLVTIGNRPHESLSKLAKTYGPLMTVKFGMIKIVVVSSAEMAREIFQKNDQAFSGRPAPEAVVAAQDYDMSMVWSSGLSPHWKKLRKICNSQLFTAQRLDASQELRQVMMQKMIEQVDEARHARQPLDVGWLVFGTTLNFLSNTMFSSDMFDMKSDATTELKELIGDLIELVGKPNVADYLPFLKPFDPQGIRRGLTLLYERLRRLLDGIIERRIKRRAFESERYGDFLDVLLDHTEEDGPQELNYQNISVLLMDLFLGGTHTTTTLLEWTMAELLHNPPILAEAKQELSNQIPPRQIITFGLMDGEL
;
A
#
# COMPACT_ATOMS: atom_id res chain seq x y z
N MET A 1 -13.93 -21.77 15.93
CA MET A 1 -15.31 -22.29 15.81
C MET A 1 -16.17 -21.28 15.05
N ILE A 2 -15.77 -20.95 13.82
CA ILE A 2 -16.53 -20.17 12.82
C ILE A 2 -16.38 -20.96 11.52
N SER A 3 -17.05 -22.10 11.46
CA SER A 3 -17.11 -22.96 10.27
C SER A 3 -18.50 -23.58 10.06
N ASN A 4 -19.52 -23.20 10.84
CA ASN A 4 -20.82 -23.89 10.84
C ASN A 4 -22.04 -22.97 10.68
N VAL A 5 -21.91 -21.76 10.13
CA VAL A 5 -23.08 -20.87 9.90
C VAL A 5 -23.44 -20.73 8.40
N LEU A 6 -22.72 -21.38 7.48
CA LEU A 6 -23.07 -21.39 6.04
C LEU A 6 -23.76 -22.68 5.55
N THR A 7 -24.37 -23.44 6.44
CA THR A 7 -25.14 -24.65 6.07
C THR A 7 -26.57 -24.57 6.60
N ARG A 8 -27.40 -23.72 5.98
CA ARG A 8 -28.86 -23.88 5.86
C ARG A 8 -29.45 -22.76 4.99
N VAL A 9 -29.41 -22.95 3.68
CA VAL A 9 -30.40 -22.34 2.77
C VAL A 9 -31.24 -23.50 2.23
N PRO A 10 -32.56 -23.57 2.48
CA PRO A 10 -33.40 -24.59 1.88
C PRO A 10 -33.58 -24.31 0.39
N SER A 11 -33.42 -25.36 -0.41
CA SER A 11 -33.76 -25.39 -1.82
C SER A 11 -35.28 -25.26 -2.03
N ALA A 12 -35.74 -24.23 -2.74
CA ALA A 12 -36.84 -24.30 -3.71
C ALA A 12 -37.08 -22.94 -4.37
N GLY A 13 -37.14 -22.92 -5.71
CA GLY A 13 -37.73 -21.80 -6.46
C GLY A 13 -36.90 -21.37 -7.67
N LYS A 14 -37.21 -21.94 -8.84
CA LYS A 14 -36.70 -21.52 -10.15
C LYS A 14 -36.87 -20.00 -10.35
N ILE A 15 -35.78 -19.29 -10.66
CA ILE A 15 -35.83 -18.10 -11.52
C ILE A 15 -34.77 -18.29 -12.60
N GLN A 16 -35.24 -18.34 -13.83
CA GLN A 16 -34.46 -18.50 -15.05
C GLN A 16 -33.55 -17.28 -15.29
N SER A 17 -32.33 -17.58 -15.76
CA SER A 17 -31.63 -16.88 -16.84
C SER A 17 -32.10 -15.46 -17.19
N ALA A 18 -31.29 -14.46 -16.84
CA ALA A 18 -31.18 -13.22 -17.60
C ALA A 18 -29.70 -12.80 -17.63
N ALA A 19 -28.91 -13.55 -18.40
CA ALA A 19 -27.64 -13.09 -18.92
C ALA A 19 -27.91 -12.48 -20.30
N GLU A 20 -28.23 -11.17 -20.34
CA GLU A 20 -28.02 -10.28 -21.50
C GLU A 20 -28.62 -8.91 -21.17
N VAL A 21 -28.11 -7.87 -21.84
CA VAL A 21 -28.50 -6.45 -21.78
C VAL A 21 -27.79 -5.63 -20.69
N ALA A 22 -26.59 -5.16 -21.01
CA ALA A 22 -26.34 -3.73 -21.24
C ALA A 22 -24.85 -3.47 -21.46
N ALA A 23 -24.45 -3.36 -22.74
CA ALA A 23 -23.26 -2.61 -23.11
C ALA A 23 -23.57 -1.11 -23.01
N PRO A 24 -22.68 -0.25 -22.47
CA PRO A 24 -22.83 1.18 -22.66
C PRO A 24 -22.20 1.62 -23.98
N SER A 25 -23.07 2.18 -24.80
CA SER A 25 -22.81 2.94 -26.01
C SER A 25 -21.80 4.07 -25.81
N THR A 26 -21.00 4.27 -26.84
CA THR A 26 -20.27 5.49 -27.16
C THR A 26 -21.20 6.72 -27.27
N ALA A 27 -20.67 7.87 -26.83
CA ALA A 27 -21.11 9.26 -27.07
C ALA A 27 -22.12 9.89 -26.08
N PHE A 28 -21.63 10.63 -25.10
CA PHE A 28 -21.53 12.11 -25.18
C PHE A 28 -20.60 12.64 -24.08
N ARG A 29 -19.49 13.26 -24.50
CA ARG A 29 -18.56 14.03 -23.66
C ARG A 29 -19.13 15.43 -23.50
N GLN A 30 -19.18 15.95 -22.27
CA GLN A 30 -18.74 17.30 -21.95
C GLN A 30 -18.56 17.46 -20.43
N GLY A 31 -17.39 17.96 -20.01
CA GLY A 31 -17.28 18.67 -18.74
C GLY A 31 -16.63 17.97 -17.54
N TYR A 32 -15.61 17.12 -17.72
CA TYR A 32 -14.62 16.91 -16.65
C TYR A 32 -13.28 16.52 -17.26
N THR A 33 -12.26 17.38 -17.13
CA THR A 33 -10.87 17.06 -17.48
C THR A 33 -10.19 16.50 -16.24
N PRO A 34 -9.88 15.19 -16.18
CA PRO A 34 -9.00 14.68 -15.14
C PRO A 34 -7.61 15.28 -15.37
N LYS A 35 -6.96 15.79 -14.32
CA LYS A 35 -5.53 16.11 -14.36
C LYS A 35 -4.77 14.90 -14.93
N PRO A 36 -3.87 15.08 -15.92
CA PRO A 36 -3.11 13.96 -16.44
C PRO A 36 -2.24 13.37 -15.32
N SER A 37 -2.47 12.10 -14.99
CA SER A 37 -1.55 11.30 -14.20
C SER A 37 -0.20 11.24 -14.93
N PRO A 38 0.94 11.34 -14.24
CA PRO A 38 2.24 11.42 -14.88
C PRO A 38 2.48 10.17 -15.74
N THR A 39 2.63 10.39 -17.04
CA THR A 39 3.00 9.35 -17.99
C THR A 39 4.50 9.08 -17.80
N PHE A 40 4.85 7.94 -17.21
CA PHE A 40 6.25 7.55 -17.06
C PHE A 40 6.84 7.18 -18.43
N ARG A 41 7.56 8.13 -19.05
CA ARG A 41 8.54 7.85 -20.11
C ARG A 41 9.86 7.47 -19.44
N PHE A 42 10.40 6.31 -19.78
CA PHE A 42 11.79 5.99 -19.51
C PHE A 42 12.69 6.85 -20.42
N THR A 43 13.08 8.03 -19.96
CA THR A 43 14.16 8.81 -20.56
C THR A 43 15.44 8.55 -19.77
N PHE A 44 16.40 7.86 -20.38
CA PHE A 44 17.76 7.79 -19.86
C PHE A 44 18.43 9.15 -20.06
N SER A 45 18.55 9.93 -18.98
CA SER A 45 19.41 11.12 -18.97
C SER A 45 20.84 10.72 -18.58
N PRO A 46 21.87 11.19 -19.29
CA PRO A 46 23.25 10.90 -18.94
C PRO A 46 23.65 11.61 -17.65
N ILE A 47 24.44 10.90 -16.85
CA ILE A 47 24.97 11.26 -15.54
C ILE A 47 25.81 12.55 -15.65
N GLN A 48 25.39 13.63 -14.99
CA GLN A 48 26.25 14.76 -14.66
C GLN A 48 26.85 14.55 -13.26
N THR A 49 28.17 14.42 -13.23
CA THR A 49 28.99 14.45 -12.02
C THR A 49 28.95 15.85 -11.39
N ARG A 50 28.44 15.98 -10.17
CA ARG A 50 28.65 17.17 -9.32
C ARG A 50 29.89 16.97 -8.47
N SER A 51 30.94 17.74 -8.72
CA SER A 51 31.97 18.03 -7.72
C SER A 51 31.46 19.10 -6.75
N SER A 52 31.70 18.86 -5.48
CA SER A 52 31.39 19.70 -4.33
C SER A 52 32.20 21.01 -4.32
N GLN A 53 31.62 22.10 -3.81
CA GLN A 53 31.96 22.65 -2.48
C GLN A 53 31.47 24.10 -2.23
N ASN A 54 31.00 24.28 -0.99
CA ASN A 54 31.18 25.42 -0.08
C ASN A 54 30.31 26.68 -0.16
N CYS A 55 29.39 26.75 0.80
CA CYS A 55 28.98 27.94 1.53
C CYS A 55 30.20 28.63 2.20
N ILE A 56 30.36 29.95 2.04
CA ILE A 56 31.03 30.82 3.04
C ILE A 56 30.33 32.19 3.12
N ARG A 57 30.21 32.66 4.37
CA ARG A 57 29.68 33.93 4.88
C ARG A 57 30.50 35.16 4.47
N ARG A 58 29.87 36.33 4.55
CA ARG A 58 30.47 37.68 4.46
C ARG A 58 31.25 38.05 5.74
N THR A 59 32.43 38.67 5.54
CA THR A 59 33.08 39.76 6.31
C THR A 59 34.04 40.41 5.30
N GLU A 60 33.76 41.61 4.77
CA GLU A 60 34.22 42.94 5.24
C GLU A 60 35.75 43.12 5.25
N ASP A 61 36.17 44.23 4.64
CA ASP A 61 37.53 44.77 4.43
C ASP A 61 38.35 44.12 3.29
N GLY A 62 38.71 44.75 2.17
CA GLY A 62 38.67 46.16 1.78
C GLY A 62 40.00 46.57 1.15
N VAL A 63 40.24 46.26 -0.14
CA VAL A 63 41.11 47.07 -1.03
C VAL A 63 40.61 46.97 -2.49
N THR A 64 40.47 48.16 -3.07
CA THR A 64 39.99 48.65 -4.38
C THR A 64 40.70 48.11 -5.64
N VAL A 65 39.99 47.63 -6.69
CA VAL A 65 39.36 48.33 -7.87
C VAL A 65 40.41 48.70 -8.96
N PRO A 66 40.25 48.33 -10.26
CA PRO A 66 39.17 48.84 -11.11
C PRO A 66 38.43 47.84 -12.02
N GLY A 67 37.10 47.93 -11.99
CA GLY A 67 36.24 47.58 -13.13
C GLY A 67 36.04 48.80 -14.04
N PRO A 68 34.91 48.89 -14.75
CA PRO A 68 34.29 47.90 -15.62
C PRO A 68 34.39 48.40 -17.07
N SER A 69 34.52 47.52 -18.06
CA SER A 69 34.41 47.94 -19.46
C SER A 69 33.66 46.93 -20.30
N ARG A 70 32.35 47.20 -20.40
CA ARG A 70 31.50 47.09 -21.59
C ARG A 70 32.11 46.29 -22.75
N ILE A 71 31.64 45.06 -22.94
CA ILE A 71 31.76 44.43 -24.24
C ILE A 71 30.66 45.02 -25.13
N ARG A 72 31.06 46.01 -25.95
CA ARG A 72 30.26 46.46 -27.09
C ARG A 72 30.32 45.37 -28.15
N LEU A 73 29.15 44.97 -28.64
CA LEU A 73 29.00 44.32 -29.94
C LEU A 73 29.58 45.25 -31.00
N PHE A 74 30.76 44.92 -31.51
CA PHE A 74 31.24 45.46 -32.78
C PHE A 74 31.18 44.33 -33.80
N GLN A 75 30.16 44.38 -34.66
CA GLN A 75 30.26 43.83 -36.00
C GLN A 75 31.42 44.54 -36.69
N ARG A 76 32.44 43.77 -37.07
CA ARG A 76 33.45 44.19 -38.03
C ARG A 76 33.49 43.15 -39.14
N GLN A 77 32.96 43.53 -40.29
CA GLN A 77 33.31 42.90 -41.56
C GLN A 77 34.77 43.22 -41.82
N ASP A 78 35.60 42.20 -42.04
CA ASP A 78 36.82 42.35 -42.83
C ASP A 78 37.03 41.06 -43.62
N HIS A 79 37.27 41.26 -44.91
CA HIS A 79 37.55 40.25 -45.92
C HIS A 79 38.96 39.65 -45.75
N HIS A 80 39.10 38.43 -46.28
CA HIS A 80 40.32 37.76 -46.75
C HIS A 80 41.07 36.77 -45.84
N SER A 81 41.45 35.68 -46.52
CA SER A 81 42.34 34.56 -46.18
C SER A 81 41.77 33.48 -45.26
N GLY A 82 41.50 32.32 -45.86
CA GLY A 82 41.14 31.10 -45.15
C GLY A 82 42.39 30.39 -44.62
N GLU A 83 42.42 30.18 -43.31
CA GLU A 83 43.20 29.17 -42.61
C GLU A 83 42.33 28.70 -41.42
N PRO A 84 42.09 27.40 -41.20
CA PRO A 84 41.25 26.93 -40.11
C PRO A 84 42.02 27.00 -38.78
N TYR A 85 41.48 27.74 -37.80
CA TYR A 85 41.94 27.76 -36.42
C TYR A 85 41.88 26.34 -35.81
N ARG A 86 43.04 25.71 -35.61
CA ARG A 86 43.21 24.42 -34.95
C ARG A 86 43.33 24.65 -33.44
N ILE A 87 42.26 24.38 -32.69
CA ILE A 87 42.31 24.34 -31.22
C ILE A 87 42.97 23.02 -30.82
N GLU A 88 44.27 23.03 -30.50
CA GLU A 88 44.97 21.86 -29.98
C GLU A 88 44.68 21.70 -28.47
N LEU A 89 43.96 20.63 -28.11
CA LEU A 89 43.74 20.25 -26.71
C LEU A 89 45.07 19.82 -26.06
N PRO A 90 45.30 20.13 -24.77
CA PRO A 90 46.50 19.72 -24.05
C PRO A 90 46.65 18.19 -23.97
N SER A 91 47.87 17.71 -24.22
CA SER A 91 48.26 16.30 -24.39
C SER A 91 47.93 15.38 -23.20
N SER A 92 47.61 15.96 -22.03
CA SER A 92 47.19 15.23 -20.83
C SER A 92 45.75 14.69 -20.92
N LEU A 93 44.88 15.32 -21.71
CA LEU A 93 43.48 14.88 -21.90
C LEU A 93 43.32 13.84 -23.03
N GLN A 94 44.25 13.77 -23.98
CA GLN A 94 44.26 12.76 -25.05
C GLN A 94 44.44 11.32 -24.54
N LYS A 95 45.02 11.14 -23.35
CA LYS A 95 45.29 9.82 -22.77
C LYS A 95 44.02 9.14 -22.22
N TYR A 96 42.96 9.92 -21.97
CA TYR A 96 41.70 9.44 -21.39
C TYR A 96 40.54 9.34 -22.41
N THR A 97 40.67 9.94 -23.59
CA THR A 97 39.65 9.89 -24.65
C THR A 97 39.77 8.66 -25.57
N LYS A 98 40.85 7.88 -25.46
CA LYS A 98 40.98 6.58 -26.10
C LYS A 98 40.48 5.48 -25.15
N ILE A 99 39.21 5.51 -24.78
CA ILE A 99 38.53 4.23 -24.57
C ILE A 99 38.56 3.58 -25.94
N ASP A 100 39.44 2.60 -26.09
CA ASP A 100 39.72 1.95 -27.35
C ASP A 100 38.39 1.45 -27.93
N VAL A 101 37.99 2.02 -29.07
CA VAL A 101 36.71 1.71 -29.73
C VAL A 101 36.60 0.20 -29.95
N SER A 102 37.74 -0.45 -30.19
CA SER A 102 37.88 -1.92 -30.25
C SER A 102 37.47 -2.61 -28.95
N SER A 103 37.91 -2.11 -27.80
CA SER A 103 37.55 -2.64 -26.48
C SER A 103 36.06 -2.47 -26.16
N PHE A 104 35.44 -1.38 -26.62
CA PHE A 104 33.99 -1.18 -26.47
C PHE A 104 33.17 -2.18 -27.31
N PHE A 105 33.56 -2.41 -28.56
CA PHE A 105 32.91 -3.41 -29.43
C PHE A 105 33.12 -4.85 -28.92
N LEU A 106 34.30 -5.16 -28.38
CA LEU A 106 34.59 -6.44 -27.72
C LEU A 106 33.73 -6.66 -26.47
N LEU A 107 33.55 -5.63 -25.65
CA LEU A 107 32.69 -5.72 -24.48
C LEU A 107 31.23 -5.95 -24.90
N CYS A 108 30.74 -5.24 -25.92
CA CYS A 108 29.39 -5.41 -26.45
C CYS A 108 29.18 -6.81 -27.05
N SER A 109 30.14 -7.31 -27.83
CA SER A 109 30.04 -8.64 -28.45
C SER A 109 30.05 -9.75 -27.38
N LEU A 110 30.94 -9.65 -26.38
CA LEU A 110 30.95 -10.55 -25.22
C LEU A 110 29.63 -10.48 -24.46
N LEU A 111 29.07 -9.30 -24.22
CA LEU A 111 27.77 -9.14 -23.56
C LEU A 111 26.65 -9.81 -24.36
N THR A 112 26.61 -9.61 -25.68
CA THR A 112 25.60 -10.25 -26.54
C THR A 112 25.76 -11.77 -26.59
N LEU A 113 26.99 -12.28 -26.58
CA LEU A 113 27.28 -13.71 -26.57
C LEU A 113 26.91 -14.33 -25.21
N CYS A 114 27.21 -13.64 -24.11
CA CYS A 114 26.79 -14.02 -22.77
C CYS A 114 25.25 -14.02 -22.63
N ILE A 115 24.57 -13.01 -23.18
CA ILE A 115 23.10 -12.96 -23.24
C ILE A 115 22.57 -14.12 -24.08
N TYR A 116 23.10 -14.35 -25.28
CA TYR A 116 22.69 -15.45 -26.15
C TYR A 116 22.89 -16.81 -25.48
N PHE A 117 24.05 -17.04 -24.85
CA PHE A 117 24.36 -18.27 -24.14
C PHE A 117 23.48 -18.44 -22.91
N PHE A 118 23.23 -17.37 -22.15
CA PHE A 118 22.32 -17.39 -21.01
C PHE A 118 20.87 -17.69 -21.43
N LEU A 119 20.40 -17.10 -22.52
CA LEU A 119 19.06 -17.36 -23.08
C LEU A 119 18.91 -18.79 -23.61
N THR A 120 19.99 -19.40 -24.13
CA THR A 120 19.95 -20.75 -24.74
C THR A 120 20.25 -21.88 -23.75
N THR A 121 21.05 -21.63 -22.72
CA THR A 121 21.44 -22.65 -21.72
C THR A 121 20.46 -22.79 -20.56
N VAL A 122 19.60 -21.79 -20.34
CA VAL A 122 18.54 -21.86 -19.32
C VAL A 122 17.36 -22.68 -19.85
N LYS A 123 17.61 -23.97 -20.16
CA LYS A 123 16.57 -25.00 -20.24
C LYS A 123 16.15 -25.36 -18.83
N ILE A 124 15.29 -24.52 -18.24
CA ILE A 124 14.61 -24.86 -16.99
C ILE A 124 13.76 -26.09 -17.28
N LYS A 125 14.10 -27.23 -16.66
CA LYS A 125 13.17 -28.37 -16.57
C LYS A 125 11.89 -27.86 -15.93
N THR A 126 10.88 -27.55 -16.74
CA THR A 126 9.58 -27.17 -16.22
C THR A 126 8.95 -28.43 -15.66
N LYS A 127 8.91 -28.53 -14.31
CA LYS A 127 7.76 -29.21 -13.67
C LYS A 127 6.50 -28.69 -14.36
N ARG A 128 5.47 -29.53 -14.54
CA ARG A 128 4.21 -29.13 -15.18
C ARG A 128 3.63 -27.91 -14.46
N LEU A 129 3.91 -26.71 -14.97
CA LEU A 129 3.40 -25.45 -14.45
C LEU A 129 2.04 -25.20 -15.11
N PRO A 130 1.13 -24.48 -14.43
CA PRO A 130 -0.07 -23.96 -15.07
C PRO A 130 0.29 -23.14 -16.33
N PRO A 131 -0.58 -23.11 -17.35
CA PRO A 131 -0.37 -22.34 -18.57
C PRO A 131 -0.22 -20.84 -18.27
N GLY A 132 0.28 -20.05 -19.21
CA GLY A 132 0.37 -18.61 -19.02
C GLY A 132 1.09 -17.89 -20.15
N PRO A 133 1.06 -16.54 -20.15
CA PRO A 133 1.66 -15.75 -21.19
C PRO A 133 3.18 -15.93 -21.23
N THR A 134 3.72 -16.01 -22.45
CA THR A 134 5.17 -15.95 -22.65
C THR A 134 5.64 -14.51 -22.38
N GLY A 135 6.46 -14.34 -21.34
CA GLY A 135 7.04 -13.05 -20.99
C GLY A 135 8.32 -12.73 -21.77
N LEU A 136 8.69 -11.45 -21.80
CA LEU A 136 9.99 -10.99 -22.29
C LEU A 136 11.14 -11.52 -21.42
N PRO A 137 12.37 -11.64 -21.96
CA PRO A 137 13.55 -11.91 -21.15
C PRO A 137 13.68 -10.89 -20.01
N VAL A 138 14.01 -11.38 -18.81
CA VAL A 138 14.18 -10.60 -17.56
C VAL A 138 12.93 -9.89 -17.03
N LEU A 139 12.15 -9.20 -17.87
CA LEU A 139 10.95 -8.46 -17.47
C LEU A 139 9.71 -9.36 -17.32
N GLY A 140 9.71 -10.55 -17.90
CA GLY A 140 8.56 -11.42 -17.88
C GLY A 140 7.35 -10.75 -18.54
N SER A 141 6.20 -10.82 -17.88
CA SER A 141 4.92 -10.29 -18.36
C SER A 141 4.63 -8.88 -17.82
N LEU A 142 5.58 -8.20 -17.19
CA LEU A 142 5.35 -6.87 -16.57
C LEU A 142 4.77 -5.85 -17.55
N VAL A 143 5.26 -5.84 -18.80
CA VAL A 143 4.76 -4.93 -19.85
C VAL A 143 3.30 -5.22 -20.20
N THR A 144 2.92 -6.51 -20.24
CA THR A 144 1.55 -6.94 -20.51
C THR A 144 0.61 -6.64 -19.35
N ILE A 145 1.11 -6.71 -18.12
CA ILE A 145 0.31 -6.50 -16.90
C ILE A 145 0.06 -5.02 -16.66
N GLY A 146 1.07 -4.17 -16.88
CA GLY A 146 0.94 -2.73 -16.79
C GLY A 146 0.62 -2.22 -15.38
N ASN A 147 -0.03 -1.05 -15.31
CA ASN A 147 -0.34 -0.35 -14.06
C ASN A 147 -1.67 -0.76 -13.40
N ARG A 148 -2.47 -1.61 -14.05
CA ARG A 148 -3.73 -2.15 -13.51
C ARG A 148 -3.66 -3.67 -13.48
N PRO A 149 -2.86 -4.24 -12.56
CA PRO A 149 -2.55 -5.66 -12.59
C PRO A 149 -3.79 -6.54 -12.46
N HIS A 150 -4.76 -6.18 -11.62
CA HIS A 150 -5.98 -6.96 -11.44
C HIS A 150 -6.85 -7.03 -12.73
N GLU A 151 -6.99 -5.92 -13.47
CA GLU A 151 -7.71 -5.91 -14.77
C GLU A 151 -6.99 -6.78 -15.82
N SER A 152 -5.68 -6.57 -15.99
CA SER A 152 -4.87 -7.31 -16.97
C SER A 152 -4.83 -8.80 -16.65
N LEU A 153 -4.68 -9.18 -15.37
CA LEU A 153 -4.68 -10.58 -14.95
C LEU A 153 -6.06 -11.23 -15.14
N SER A 154 -7.14 -10.52 -14.86
CA SER A 154 -8.51 -11.00 -15.15
C SER A 154 -8.71 -11.25 -16.65
N LYS A 155 -8.22 -10.36 -17.51
CA LYS A 155 -8.24 -10.57 -18.97
C LYS A 155 -7.42 -11.79 -19.40
N LEU A 156 -6.22 -11.97 -18.86
CA LEU A 156 -5.36 -13.11 -19.14
C LEU A 156 -5.99 -14.44 -18.67
N ALA A 157 -6.69 -14.44 -17.53
CA ALA A 157 -7.37 -15.63 -17.02
C ALA A 157 -8.46 -16.14 -17.98
N LYS A 158 -9.11 -15.26 -18.76
CA LYS A 158 -10.06 -15.67 -19.82
C LYS A 158 -9.38 -16.46 -20.94
N THR A 159 -8.08 -16.29 -21.15
CA THR A 159 -7.30 -16.98 -22.19
C THR A 159 -6.58 -18.22 -21.64
N TYR A 160 -5.97 -18.11 -20.46
CA TYR A 160 -5.13 -19.18 -19.90
C TYR A 160 -5.85 -20.06 -18.87
N GLY A 161 -7.07 -19.68 -18.46
CA GLY A 161 -7.88 -20.44 -17.53
C GLY A 161 -7.76 -19.98 -16.07
N PRO A 162 -8.45 -20.69 -15.15
CA PRO A 162 -8.63 -20.27 -13.76
C PRO A 162 -7.38 -20.40 -12.89
N LEU A 163 -6.35 -21.08 -13.39
CA LEU A 163 -5.04 -21.23 -12.75
C LEU A 163 -3.96 -21.00 -13.82
N MET A 164 -3.20 -19.92 -13.69
CA MET A 164 -2.18 -19.54 -14.68
C MET A 164 -0.85 -19.12 -14.03
N THR A 165 0.25 -19.31 -14.75
CA THR A 165 1.59 -18.86 -14.33
C THR A 165 1.97 -17.59 -15.08
N VAL A 166 2.25 -16.52 -14.35
CA VAL A 166 2.77 -15.26 -14.90
C VAL A 166 4.15 -14.97 -14.33
N LYS A 167 4.98 -14.24 -15.06
CA LYS A 167 6.31 -13.82 -14.58
C LYS A 167 6.31 -12.32 -14.30
N PHE A 168 6.54 -11.93 -13.07
CA PHE A 168 6.80 -10.54 -12.68
C PHE A 168 8.31 -10.38 -12.60
N GLY A 169 8.91 -9.86 -13.68
CA GLY A 169 10.36 -9.85 -13.82
C GLY A 169 10.90 -11.28 -13.82
N MET A 170 11.76 -11.57 -12.83
CA MET A 170 12.37 -12.89 -12.61
C MET A 170 11.55 -13.78 -11.66
N ILE A 171 10.48 -13.26 -11.05
CA ILE A 171 9.64 -13.98 -10.11
C ILE A 171 8.47 -14.65 -10.83
N LYS A 172 8.27 -15.95 -10.56
CA LYS A 172 7.10 -16.70 -11.04
C LYS A 172 5.97 -16.58 -10.03
N ILE A 173 4.80 -16.18 -10.52
CA ILE A 173 3.58 -16.04 -9.73
C ILE A 173 2.52 -16.95 -10.33
N VAL A 174 1.84 -17.72 -9.50
CA VAL A 174 0.65 -18.48 -9.88
C VAL A 174 -0.57 -17.65 -9.50
N VAL A 175 -1.44 -17.38 -10.47
CA VAL A 175 -2.64 -16.56 -10.32
C VAL A 175 -3.86 -17.47 -10.35
N VAL A 176 -4.76 -17.21 -9.41
CA VAL A 176 -6.01 -17.95 -9.21
C VAL A 176 -7.15 -17.01 -9.56
N SER A 177 -8.09 -17.46 -10.38
CA SER A 177 -9.14 -16.58 -10.93
C SER A 177 -10.52 -17.23 -11.01
N SER A 178 -10.76 -18.29 -10.23
CA SER A 178 -12.11 -18.84 -10.04
C SER A 178 -12.36 -19.25 -8.58
N ALA A 179 -13.63 -19.30 -8.19
CA ALA A 179 -14.04 -19.69 -6.84
C ALA A 179 -13.70 -21.16 -6.54
N GLU A 180 -13.80 -22.03 -7.53
CA GLU A 180 -13.44 -23.45 -7.41
C GLU A 180 -11.95 -23.59 -7.10
N MET A 181 -11.08 -22.89 -7.83
CA MET A 181 -9.63 -22.95 -7.58
C MET A 181 -9.21 -22.24 -6.30
N ALA A 182 -9.89 -21.16 -5.93
CA ALA A 182 -9.71 -20.56 -4.61
C ALA A 182 -10.05 -21.57 -3.49
N ARG A 183 -11.10 -22.38 -3.65
CA ARG A 183 -11.47 -23.44 -2.69
C ARG A 183 -10.42 -24.55 -2.60
N GLU A 184 -9.90 -25.00 -3.74
CA GLU A 184 -8.81 -26.00 -3.75
C GLU A 184 -7.58 -25.50 -2.98
N ILE A 185 -7.22 -24.22 -3.16
CA ILE A 185 -5.99 -23.65 -2.58
C ILE A 185 -6.17 -23.25 -1.12
N PHE A 186 -7.23 -22.51 -0.78
CA PHE A 186 -7.40 -21.89 0.53
C PHE A 186 -8.24 -22.71 1.51
N GLN A 187 -8.86 -23.83 1.07
CA GLN A 187 -9.58 -24.74 1.98
C GLN A 187 -8.99 -26.15 1.97
N LYS A 188 -8.86 -26.77 0.80
CA LYS A 188 -8.43 -28.18 0.71
C LYS A 188 -6.93 -28.37 0.88
N ASN A 189 -6.13 -27.40 0.44
CA ASN A 189 -4.66 -27.43 0.49
C ASN A 189 -4.09 -26.24 1.29
N ASP A 190 -4.89 -25.67 2.19
CA ASP A 190 -4.63 -24.42 2.91
C ASP A 190 -3.24 -24.39 3.58
N GLN A 191 -2.81 -25.50 4.20
CA GLN A 191 -1.50 -25.60 4.86
C GLN A 191 -0.35 -25.37 3.88
N ALA A 192 -0.43 -25.93 2.66
CA ALA A 192 0.62 -25.80 1.64
C ALA A 192 0.71 -24.36 1.08
N PHE A 193 -0.38 -23.59 1.16
CA PHE A 193 -0.47 -22.22 0.65
C PHE A 193 -0.54 -21.15 1.74
N SER A 194 -0.23 -21.52 2.99
CA SER A 194 -0.22 -20.61 4.14
C SER A 194 1.03 -19.71 4.24
N GLY A 195 1.98 -19.88 3.32
CA GLY A 195 3.17 -19.04 3.22
C GLY A 195 2.86 -17.61 2.77
N ARG A 196 3.64 -16.65 3.26
CA ARG A 196 3.46 -15.22 2.98
C ARG A 196 4.74 -14.61 2.42
N PRO A 197 4.87 -14.46 1.09
CA PRO A 197 6.00 -13.73 0.52
C PRO A 197 5.85 -12.24 0.85
N ALA A 198 6.71 -11.72 1.73
CA ALA A 198 6.72 -10.31 2.09
C ALA A 198 7.45 -9.48 1.01
N PRO A 199 6.91 -8.30 0.62
CA PRO A 199 7.63 -7.35 -0.22
C PRO A 199 8.94 -6.89 0.43
N GLU A 200 9.95 -6.59 -0.38
CA GLU A 200 11.27 -6.14 0.05
C GLU A 200 11.19 -4.89 0.94
N ALA A 201 10.24 -4.00 0.66
CA ALA A 201 10.00 -2.83 1.48
C ALA A 201 9.57 -3.20 2.91
N VAL A 202 8.71 -4.20 3.06
CA VAL A 202 8.22 -4.68 4.36
C VAL A 202 9.33 -5.40 5.13
N VAL A 203 10.14 -6.20 4.45
CA VAL A 203 11.29 -6.92 5.05
C VAL A 203 12.28 -5.94 5.69
N ALA A 204 12.34 -4.69 5.21
CA ALA A 204 13.23 -3.67 5.75
C ALA A 204 12.86 -3.16 7.15
N ALA A 205 11.63 -3.40 7.63
CA ALA A 205 11.21 -3.05 8.99
C ALA A 205 11.93 -3.87 10.08
N GLN A 206 12.72 -4.88 9.71
CA GLN A 206 13.50 -5.79 10.59
C GLN A 206 12.68 -6.64 11.57
N ASP A 207 11.44 -6.27 11.87
CA ASP A 207 10.50 -7.01 12.73
C ASP A 207 9.29 -7.58 11.96
N TYR A 208 9.38 -7.66 10.63
CA TYR A 208 8.29 -8.16 9.77
C TYR A 208 7.92 -9.62 10.06
N ASP A 209 8.84 -10.41 10.59
CA ASP A 209 8.63 -11.80 11.01
C ASP A 209 7.81 -11.90 12.30
N MET A 210 7.72 -10.81 13.07
CA MET A 210 6.83 -10.66 14.22
C MET A 210 5.40 -10.30 13.81
N SER A 211 5.18 -9.77 12.60
CA SER A 211 3.87 -9.37 12.09
C SER A 211 2.97 -10.57 11.84
N MET A 212 1.73 -10.50 12.29
CA MET A 212 0.69 -11.48 11.97
C MET A 212 0.30 -11.42 10.49
N VAL A 213 0.43 -10.26 9.85
CA VAL A 213 0.07 -10.04 8.43
C VAL A 213 1.11 -10.66 7.50
N TRP A 214 2.39 -10.60 7.85
CA TRP A 214 3.50 -10.99 6.97
C TRP A 214 4.21 -12.29 7.37
N SER A 215 4.04 -12.78 8.60
CA SER A 215 4.60 -14.07 9.02
C SER A 215 3.86 -15.26 8.40
N SER A 216 4.59 -16.36 8.19
CA SER A 216 4.03 -17.59 7.65
C SER A 216 2.98 -18.20 8.59
N GLY A 217 1.84 -18.65 8.05
CA GLY A 217 0.78 -19.29 8.81
C GLY A 217 1.19 -20.62 9.47
N LEU A 218 2.32 -21.19 9.06
CA LEU A 218 2.90 -22.38 9.69
C LEU A 218 3.72 -22.04 10.94
N SER A 219 4.13 -20.78 11.12
CA SER A 219 4.98 -20.40 12.24
C SER A 219 4.23 -20.53 13.58
N PRO A 220 4.88 -21.08 14.63
CA PRO A 220 4.30 -21.11 15.97
C PRO A 220 3.89 -19.72 16.47
N HIS A 221 4.69 -18.70 16.15
CA HIS A 221 4.41 -17.30 16.45
C HIS A 221 3.09 -16.82 15.85
N TRP A 222 2.88 -17.00 14.55
CA TRP A 222 1.63 -16.62 13.89
C TRP A 222 0.42 -17.34 14.50
N LYS A 223 0.54 -18.65 14.76
CA LYS A 223 -0.54 -19.44 15.37
C LYS A 223 -0.90 -18.92 16.76
N LYS A 224 0.09 -18.51 17.56
CA LYS A 224 -0.09 -17.89 18.87
C LYS A 224 -0.81 -16.55 18.76
N LEU A 225 -0.31 -15.62 17.95
CA LEU A 225 -0.98 -14.32 17.74
C LEU A 225 -2.43 -14.49 17.26
N ARG A 226 -2.64 -15.42 16.32
CA ARG A 226 -3.98 -15.73 15.80
C ARG A 226 -4.89 -16.33 16.87
N LYS A 227 -4.36 -17.18 17.75
CA LYS A 227 -5.09 -17.73 18.90
C LYS A 227 -5.52 -16.60 19.83
N ILE A 228 -4.60 -15.75 20.29
CA ILE A 228 -4.88 -14.60 21.16
C ILE A 228 -5.97 -13.71 20.57
N CYS A 229 -5.81 -13.32 19.29
CA CYS A 229 -6.80 -12.53 18.57
C CYS A 229 -8.19 -13.18 18.61
N ASN A 230 -8.29 -14.47 18.24
CA ASN A 230 -9.57 -15.15 18.14
C ASN A 230 -10.22 -15.48 19.50
N SER A 231 -9.42 -15.77 20.53
CA SER A 231 -9.92 -16.23 21.82
C SER A 231 -10.11 -15.11 22.85
N GLN A 232 -9.49 -13.94 22.64
CA GLN A 232 -9.52 -12.86 23.63
C GLN A 232 -9.91 -11.50 23.06
N LEU A 233 -9.52 -11.17 21.82
CA LEU A 233 -9.75 -9.83 21.25
C LEU A 233 -11.02 -9.77 20.39
N PHE A 234 -11.25 -10.78 19.55
CA PHE A 234 -12.34 -10.83 18.55
C PHE A 234 -13.44 -11.82 18.92
N THR A 235 -13.66 -12.05 20.22
CA THR A 235 -14.77 -12.90 20.67
C THR A 235 -16.10 -12.18 20.47
N ALA A 236 -17.19 -12.94 20.32
CA ALA A 236 -18.54 -12.38 20.25
C ALA A 236 -18.83 -11.47 21.47
N GLN A 237 -18.45 -11.92 22.68
CA GLN A 237 -18.58 -11.13 23.90
C GLN A 237 -17.85 -9.77 23.83
N ARG A 238 -16.66 -9.70 23.22
CA ARG A 238 -15.93 -8.43 23.03
C ARG A 238 -16.60 -7.54 21.99
N LEU A 239 -17.15 -8.14 20.94
CA LEU A 239 -17.93 -7.42 19.93
C LEU A 239 -19.22 -6.84 20.54
N ASP A 240 -19.90 -7.60 21.41
CA ASP A 240 -21.10 -7.13 22.10
C ASP A 240 -20.77 -6.04 23.12
N ALA A 241 -19.72 -6.24 23.93
CA ALA A 241 -19.26 -5.26 24.92
C ALA A 241 -18.81 -3.93 24.29
N SER A 242 -18.42 -3.92 23.02
CA SER A 242 -18.05 -2.69 22.29
C SER A 242 -19.23 -2.00 21.60
N GLN A 243 -20.48 -2.46 21.82
CA GLN A 243 -21.68 -1.84 21.24
C GLN A 243 -21.86 -0.38 21.65
N GLU A 244 -21.70 -0.06 22.94
CA GLU A 244 -21.82 1.33 23.43
C GLU A 244 -20.79 2.23 22.76
N LEU A 245 -19.53 1.76 22.65
CA LEU A 245 -18.48 2.50 21.97
C LEU A 245 -18.84 2.76 20.50
N ARG A 246 -19.36 1.76 19.77
CA ARG A 246 -19.83 1.96 18.39
C ARG A 246 -20.94 2.99 18.29
N GLN A 247 -21.90 2.97 19.21
CA GLN A 247 -22.99 3.96 19.23
C GLN A 247 -22.45 5.37 19.46
N VAL A 248 -21.51 5.56 20.39
CA VAL A 248 -20.84 6.84 20.61
C VAL A 248 -20.12 7.32 19.34
N MET A 249 -19.40 6.43 18.66
CA MET A 249 -18.69 6.80 17.42
C MET A 249 -19.65 7.14 16.27
N MET A 250 -20.77 6.42 16.15
CA MET A 250 -21.81 6.74 15.16
C MET A 250 -22.49 8.07 15.47
N GLN A 251 -22.77 8.35 16.74
CA GLN A 251 -23.37 9.62 17.16
C GLN A 251 -22.43 10.79 16.83
N LYS A 252 -21.13 10.69 17.13
CA LYS A 252 -20.11 11.68 16.74
C LYS A 252 -20.07 11.89 15.21
N MET A 253 -20.16 10.81 14.43
CA MET A 253 -20.19 10.90 12.97
C MET A 253 -21.46 11.64 12.48
N ILE A 254 -22.63 11.33 13.03
CA ILE A 254 -23.91 11.97 12.67
C ILE A 254 -23.87 13.46 13.00
N GLU A 255 -23.33 13.84 14.16
CA GLU A 255 -23.17 15.24 14.55
C GLU A 255 -22.34 16.02 13.53
N GLN A 256 -21.23 15.45 13.04
CA GLN A 256 -20.41 16.08 12.01
C GLN A 256 -21.13 16.21 10.66
N VAL A 257 -21.95 15.22 10.30
CA VAL A 257 -22.81 15.30 9.10
C VAL A 257 -23.85 16.41 9.26
N ASP A 258 -24.48 16.51 10.43
CA ASP A 258 -25.45 17.56 10.72
C ASP A 258 -24.79 18.94 10.75
N GLU A 259 -23.61 19.10 11.33
CA GLU A 259 -22.83 20.34 11.29
C GLU A 259 -22.57 20.79 9.84
N ALA A 260 -22.07 19.90 8.99
CA ALA A 260 -21.83 20.18 7.57
C ALA A 260 -23.12 20.55 6.83
N ARG A 261 -24.23 19.85 7.14
CA ARG A 261 -25.56 20.14 6.59
C ARG A 261 -26.04 21.54 6.98
N HIS A 262 -25.93 21.93 8.25
CA HIS A 262 -26.33 23.26 8.72
C HIS A 262 -25.46 24.36 8.10
N ALA A 263 -24.16 24.11 7.97
CA ALA A 263 -23.22 25.00 7.30
C ALA A 263 -23.36 25.02 5.76
N ARG A 264 -24.16 24.11 5.19
CA ARG A 264 -24.31 23.87 3.73
C ARG A 264 -22.97 23.62 3.04
N GLN A 265 -22.07 22.90 3.71
CA GLN A 265 -20.75 22.57 3.19
C GLN A 265 -20.73 21.15 2.61
N PRO A 266 -19.98 20.92 1.52
CA PRO A 266 -19.71 19.57 1.07
C PRO A 266 -18.91 18.81 2.12
N LEU A 267 -19.17 17.51 2.22
CA LEU A 267 -18.51 16.62 3.18
C LEU A 267 -17.59 15.66 2.42
N ASP A 268 -16.35 15.55 2.88
CA ASP A 268 -15.45 14.48 2.46
C ASP A 268 -15.79 13.21 3.25
N VAL A 269 -16.49 12.27 2.60
CA VAL A 269 -16.92 11.00 3.19
C VAL A 269 -15.72 10.15 3.61
N GLY A 270 -14.66 10.10 2.79
CA GLY A 270 -13.45 9.34 3.10
C GLY A 270 -12.76 9.87 4.36
N TRP A 271 -12.65 11.20 4.49
CA TRP A 271 -12.10 11.85 5.69
C TRP A 271 -12.95 11.61 6.95
N LEU A 272 -14.28 11.76 6.85
CA LEU A 272 -15.20 11.52 7.96
C LEU A 272 -15.12 10.06 8.46
N VAL A 273 -15.20 9.11 7.53
CA VAL A 273 -15.16 7.68 7.87
C VAL A 273 -13.80 7.30 8.42
N PHE A 274 -12.71 7.82 7.85
CA PHE A 274 -11.36 7.58 8.35
C PHE A 274 -11.24 8.01 9.82
N GLY A 275 -11.64 9.23 10.15
CA GLY A 275 -11.57 9.74 11.52
C GLY A 275 -12.40 8.92 12.50
N THR A 276 -13.61 8.54 12.10
CA THR A 276 -14.50 7.73 12.94
C THR A 276 -13.95 6.32 13.16
N THR A 277 -13.43 5.69 12.10
CA THR A 277 -12.84 4.34 12.17
C THR A 277 -11.57 4.36 13.00
N LEU A 278 -10.74 5.39 12.84
CA LEU A 278 -9.50 5.56 13.60
C LEU A 278 -9.81 5.69 15.09
N ASN A 279 -10.74 6.57 15.48
CA ASN A 279 -11.14 6.70 16.89
C ASN A 279 -11.79 5.45 17.44
N PHE A 280 -12.62 4.76 16.67
CA PHE A 280 -13.21 3.50 17.10
C PHE A 280 -12.12 2.45 17.42
N LEU A 281 -11.16 2.26 16.53
CA LEU A 281 -10.04 1.33 16.74
C LEU A 281 -9.14 1.79 17.87
N SER A 282 -8.84 3.08 17.96
CA SER A 282 -8.01 3.64 19.04
C SER A 282 -8.65 3.44 20.41
N ASN A 283 -9.96 3.63 20.55
CA ASN A 283 -10.65 3.36 21.81
C ASN A 283 -10.71 1.87 22.12
N THR A 284 -10.95 1.03 21.12
CA THR A 284 -10.98 -0.42 21.29
C THR A 284 -9.62 -0.96 21.74
N MET A 285 -8.52 -0.38 21.23
CA MET A 285 -7.17 -0.85 21.51
C MET A 285 -6.53 -0.17 22.73
N PHE A 286 -6.83 1.11 22.97
CA PHE A 286 -6.07 1.96 23.89
C PHE A 286 -6.95 2.82 24.82
N SER A 287 -8.28 2.70 24.76
CA SER A 287 -9.24 3.51 25.52
C SER A 287 -8.99 5.02 25.40
N SER A 288 -8.58 5.48 24.21
CA SER A 288 -8.31 6.89 23.92
C SER A 288 -8.71 7.22 22.49
N ASP A 289 -9.31 8.39 22.29
CA ASP A 289 -9.39 9.02 20.98
C ASP A 289 -7.98 9.39 20.51
N MET A 290 -7.66 9.17 19.23
CA MET A 290 -6.40 9.57 18.59
C MET A 290 -6.60 10.56 17.44
N PHE A 291 -7.85 10.73 17.03
CA PHE A 291 -8.27 11.58 15.92
C PHE A 291 -9.13 12.71 16.48
N ASP A 292 -8.67 13.94 16.32
CA ASP A 292 -9.50 15.13 16.39
C ASP A 292 -9.51 15.79 15.02
N MET A 293 -10.68 15.84 14.39
CA MET A 293 -10.81 16.35 13.02
C MET A 293 -10.40 17.82 12.86
N LYS A 294 -10.26 18.55 13.98
CA LYS A 294 -9.85 19.95 14.03
C LYS A 294 -8.36 20.14 14.35
N SER A 295 -7.62 19.05 14.55
CA SER A 295 -6.21 19.07 14.97
C SER A 295 -5.25 18.80 13.81
N ASP A 296 -4.18 19.61 13.72
CA ASP A 296 -3.11 19.41 12.74
C ASP A 296 -2.42 18.04 12.91
N ALA A 297 -2.24 17.58 14.15
CA ALA A 297 -1.63 16.28 14.46
C ALA A 297 -2.42 15.10 13.87
N THR A 298 -3.73 15.29 13.68
CA THR A 298 -4.63 14.29 13.14
C THR A 298 -4.55 14.21 11.61
N THR A 299 -4.35 15.35 10.94
CA THR A 299 -4.02 15.40 9.51
C THR A 299 -2.70 14.69 9.22
N GLU A 300 -1.67 14.96 10.03
CA GLU A 300 -0.39 14.26 9.91
C GLU A 300 -0.51 12.74 10.11
N LEU A 301 -1.37 12.28 11.02
CA LEU A 301 -1.61 10.85 11.24
C LEU A 301 -2.32 10.19 10.04
N LYS A 302 -3.31 10.87 9.44
CA LYS A 302 -3.97 10.34 8.22
C LYS A 302 -2.98 10.26 7.07
N GLU A 303 -2.22 11.31 6.81
CA GLU A 303 -1.21 11.34 5.74
C GLU A 303 -0.16 10.26 5.96
N LEU A 304 0.33 10.11 7.19
CA LEU A 304 1.28 9.06 7.56
C LEU A 304 0.75 7.64 7.25
N ILE A 305 -0.50 7.35 7.61
CA ILE A 305 -1.11 6.04 7.33
C ILE A 305 -1.36 5.86 5.83
N GLY A 306 -1.84 6.90 5.14
CA GLY A 306 -2.07 6.89 3.69
C GLY A 306 -0.79 6.61 2.92
N ASP A 307 0.27 7.36 3.19
CA ASP A 307 1.58 7.20 2.54
C ASP A 307 2.19 5.81 2.83
N LEU A 308 2.02 5.30 4.05
CA LEU A 308 2.49 3.96 4.42
C LEU A 308 1.79 2.89 3.57
N ILE A 309 0.45 2.94 3.49
CA ILE A 309 -0.33 1.98 2.70
C ILE A 309 -0.03 2.12 1.20
N GLU A 310 0.15 3.35 0.70
CA GLU A 310 0.54 3.58 -0.68
C GLU A 310 1.89 2.93 -0.99
N LEU A 311 2.91 3.15 -0.15
CA LEU A 311 4.24 2.57 -0.34
C LEU A 311 4.24 1.04 -0.26
N VAL A 312 3.46 0.45 0.65
CA VAL A 312 3.30 -1.01 0.73
C VAL A 312 2.64 -1.58 -0.52
N GLY A 313 1.64 -0.90 -1.08
CA GLY A 313 0.90 -1.33 -2.27
C GLY A 313 1.61 -1.03 -3.60
N LYS A 314 2.63 -0.17 -3.58
CA LYS A 314 3.32 0.31 -4.78
C LYS A 314 4.14 -0.81 -5.43
N PRO A 315 4.02 -1.03 -6.76
CA PRO A 315 4.88 -1.96 -7.47
C PRO A 315 6.36 -1.58 -7.28
N ASN A 316 7.12 -2.51 -6.73
CA ASN A 316 8.53 -2.33 -6.42
C ASN A 316 9.37 -3.26 -7.31
N VAL A 317 10.19 -2.66 -8.17
CA VAL A 317 11.04 -3.35 -9.13
C VAL A 317 12.05 -4.26 -8.42
N ALA A 318 12.47 -3.93 -7.19
CA ALA A 318 13.34 -4.79 -6.41
C ALA A 318 12.67 -6.12 -5.99
N ASP A 319 11.33 -6.17 -5.94
CA ASP A 319 10.59 -7.41 -5.72
C ASP A 319 10.58 -8.31 -6.96
N TYR A 320 10.72 -7.73 -8.15
CA TYR A 320 10.67 -8.46 -9.42
C TYR A 320 12.07 -8.79 -9.97
N LEU A 321 13.06 -7.97 -9.63
CA LEU A 321 14.46 -8.06 -10.07
C LEU A 321 15.38 -8.11 -8.85
N PRO A 322 15.66 -9.31 -8.29
CA PRO A 322 16.35 -9.44 -7.00
C PRO A 322 17.74 -8.78 -6.94
N PHE A 323 18.44 -8.66 -8.07
CA PHE A 323 19.75 -7.99 -8.13
C PHE A 323 19.67 -6.48 -7.90
N LEU A 324 18.48 -5.87 -7.95
CA LEU A 324 18.26 -4.45 -7.65
C LEU A 324 17.96 -4.16 -6.18
N LYS A 325 17.74 -5.18 -5.34
CA LYS A 325 17.41 -5.02 -3.91
C LYS A 325 18.36 -4.09 -3.15
N PRO A 326 19.71 -4.21 -3.29
CA PRO A 326 20.63 -3.36 -2.53
C PRO A 326 20.56 -1.87 -2.91
N PHE A 327 20.04 -1.54 -4.10
CA PHE A 327 20.06 -0.19 -4.64
C PHE A 327 18.81 0.62 -4.29
N ASP A 328 17.70 -0.04 -3.91
CA ASP A 328 16.40 0.60 -3.67
C ASP A 328 16.07 1.66 -4.75
N PRO A 329 15.96 1.25 -6.03
CA PRO A 329 15.94 2.18 -7.16
C PRO A 329 14.74 3.14 -7.15
N GLN A 330 13.67 2.82 -6.43
CA GLN A 330 12.47 3.64 -6.30
C GLN A 330 12.37 4.35 -4.94
N GLY A 331 13.32 4.14 -4.02
CA GLY A 331 13.28 4.69 -2.67
C GLY A 331 12.13 4.14 -1.79
N ILE A 332 11.42 3.10 -2.24
CA ILE A 332 10.24 2.56 -1.55
C ILE A 332 10.66 1.93 -0.22
N ARG A 333 11.79 1.21 -0.21
CA ARG A 333 12.30 0.57 1.00
C ARG A 333 12.60 1.64 2.06
N ARG A 334 13.39 2.65 1.71
CA ARG A 334 13.75 3.75 2.63
C ARG A 334 12.53 4.56 3.09
N GLY A 335 11.64 4.90 2.17
CA GLY A 335 10.42 5.64 2.48
C GLY A 335 9.54 4.89 3.47
N LEU A 336 9.30 3.60 3.21
CA LEU A 336 8.47 2.78 4.09
C LEU A 336 9.10 2.63 5.48
N THR A 337 10.42 2.41 5.58
CA THR A 337 11.11 2.36 6.87
C THR A 337 10.86 3.63 7.70
N LEU A 338 11.00 4.81 7.10
CA LEU A 338 10.81 6.09 7.81
C LEU A 338 9.37 6.27 8.32
N LEU A 339 8.38 5.97 7.48
CA LEU A 339 6.96 6.10 7.84
C LEU A 339 6.58 5.07 8.92
N TYR A 340 7.03 3.83 8.76
CA TYR A 340 6.81 2.76 9.71
C TYR A 340 7.41 3.09 11.08
N GLU A 341 8.66 3.57 11.14
CA GLU A 341 9.28 4.00 12.39
C GLU A 341 8.53 5.17 13.06
N ARG A 342 8.00 6.12 12.27
CA ARG A 342 7.22 7.23 12.82
C ARG A 342 5.92 6.74 13.45
N LEU A 343 5.18 5.87 12.77
CA LEU A 343 3.95 5.30 13.32
C LEU A 343 4.25 4.40 14.53
N ARG A 344 5.32 3.62 14.45
CA ARG A 344 5.77 2.75 15.53
C ARG A 344 6.11 3.53 16.80
N ARG A 345 6.85 4.64 16.69
CA ARG A 345 7.14 5.53 17.84
C ARG A 345 5.88 6.03 18.54
N LEU A 346 4.80 6.30 17.81
CA LEU A 346 3.53 6.71 18.39
C LEU A 346 2.94 5.58 19.25
N LEU A 347 2.91 4.36 18.71
CA LEU A 347 2.39 3.17 19.39
C LEU A 347 3.24 2.77 20.60
N ASP A 348 4.56 2.73 20.46
CA ASP A 348 5.47 2.42 21.56
C ASP A 348 5.28 3.43 22.71
N GLY A 349 5.13 4.72 22.41
CA GLY A 349 4.85 5.74 23.42
C GLY A 349 3.53 5.53 24.17
N ILE A 350 2.50 4.99 23.51
CA ILE A 350 1.22 4.64 24.15
C ILE A 350 1.40 3.44 25.08
N ILE A 351 2.11 2.40 24.61
CA ILE A 351 2.40 1.19 25.39
C ILE A 351 3.22 1.54 26.63
N GLU A 352 4.28 2.35 26.48
CA GLU A 352 5.12 2.79 27.60
C GLU A 352 4.32 3.57 28.65
N ARG A 353 3.45 4.50 28.22
CA ARG A 353 2.57 5.23 29.14
C ARG A 353 1.63 4.28 29.88
N ARG A 354 1.08 3.27 29.19
CA ARG A 354 0.21 2.27 29.81
C ARG A 354 0.94 1.42 30.85
N ILE A 355 2.15 0.94 30.52
CA ILE A 355 2.98 0.16 31.44
C ILE A 355 3.30 0.98 32.70
N LYS A 356 3.73 2.24 32.53
CA LYS A 356 4.01 3.14 33.66
C LYS A 356 2.78 3.31 34.54
N ARG A 357 1.61 3.56 33.94
CA ARG A 357 0.36 3.72 34.71
C ARG A 357 0.02 2.46 35.51
N ARG A 358 0.08 1.27 34.88
CA ARG A 358 -0.19 -0.02 35.55
C ARG A 358 0.75 -0.31 36.73
N ALA A 359 1.95 0.27 36.74
CA ALA A 359 2.89 0.13 37.85
C ALA A 359 2.48 0.94 39.10
N PHE A 360 1.71 2.02 38.92
CA PHE A 360 1.25 2.89 40.02
C PHE A 360 -0.24 2.71 40.35
N GLU A 361 -1.05 2.28 39.38
CA GLU A 361 -2.50 2.13 39.48
C GLU A 361 -2.92 0.67 39.25
N SER A 362 -3.87 0.18 40.05
CA SER A 362 -4.39 -1.19 39.91
C SER A 362 -5.48 -1.32 38.85
N GLU A 363 -6.14 -0.23 38.46
CA GLU A 363 -7.27 -0.28 37.53
C GLU A 363 -6.83 -0.57 36.09
N ARG A 364 -7.51 -1.54 35.47
CA ARG A 364 -7.36 -1.91 34.06
C ARG A 364 -8.55 -1.37 33.30
N TYR A 365 -8.32 -0.81 32.11
CA TYR A 365 -9.39 -0.44 31.18
C TYR A 365 -10.01 -1.67 30.51
N GLY A 366 -9.28 -2.77 30.45
CA GLY A 366 -9.75 -4.01 29.81
C GLY A 366 -9.85 -3.90 28.29
N ASP A 367 -9.17 -2.93 27.69
CA ASP A 367 -8.97 -2.80 26.24
C ASP A 367 -7.99 -3.85 25.71
N PHE A 368 -7.74 -3.85 24.39
CA PHE A 368 -6.84 -4.85 23.81
C PHE A 368 -5.42 -4.74 24.34
N LEU A 369 -4.92 -3.52 24.59
CA LEU A 369 -3.59 -3.35 25.14
C LEU A 369 -3.48 -3.97 26.54
N ASP A 370 -4.48 -3.78 27.41
CA ASP A 370 -4.48 -4.41 28.72
C ASP A 370 -4.51 -5.94 28.64
N VAL A 371 -5.36 -6.50 27.77
CA VAL A 371 -5.42 -7.95 27.54
C VAL A 371 -4.06 -8.52 27.10
N LEU A 372 -3.37 -7.82 26.19
CA LEU A 372 -2.06 -8.25 25.70
C LEU A 372 -0.97 -8.12 26.77
N LEU A 373 -1.01 -7.06 27.58
CA LEU A 373 -0.08 -6.88 28.69
C LEU A 373 -0.33 -7.89 29.82
N ASP A 374 -1.59 -8.24 30.10
CA ASP A 374 -1.95 -9.29 31.06
C ASP A 374 -1.35 -10.64 30.63
N HIS A 375 -1.44 -10.97 29.34
CA HIS A 375 -0.81 -12.18 28.80
C HIS A 375 0.72 -12.20 28.98
N THR A 376 1.39 -11.05 28.82
CA THR A 376 2.83 -10.92 29.10
C THR A 376 3.14 -11.11 30.59
N GLU A 377 2.30 -10.60 31.49
CA GLU A 377 2.47 -10.72 32.95
C GLU A 377 2.22 -12.15 33.45
N GLU A 378 1.21 -12.84 32.90
CA GLU A 378 0.80 -14.19 33.30
C GLU A 378 1.71 -15.29 32.74
N ASP A 379 1.97 -15.27 31.43
CA ASP A 379 2.70 -16.34 30.73
C ASP A 379 4.18 -16.00 30.48
N GLY A 380 4.57 -14.75 30.77
CA GLY A 380 5.94 -14.25 30.66
C GLY A 380 6.31 -13.65 29.29
N PRO A 381 7.40 -12.85 29.23
CA PRO A 381 7.79 -12.12 28.03
C PRO A 381 8.33 -13.01 26.90
N GLN A 382 8.65 -14.28 27.19
CA GLN A 382 9.01 -15.26 26.15
C GLN A 382 7.79 -15.67 25.32
N GLU A 383 6.58 -15.56 25.89
CA GLU A 383 5.35 -15.85 25.18
C GLU A 383 4.86 -14.65 24.38
N LEU A 384 4.86 -13.45 24.95
CA LEU A 384 4.53 -12.25 24.20
C LEU A 384 5.29 -11.07 24.79
N ASN A 385 6.31 -10.57 24.09
CA ASN A 385 7.04 -9.39 24.53
C ASN A 385 6.39 -8.10 24.02
N TYR A 386 6.83 -6.95 24.57
CA TYR A 386 6.30 -5.64 24.18
C TYR A 386 6.51 -5.30 22.70
N GLN A 387 7.58 -5.81 22.08
CA GLN A 387 7.81 -5.63 20.64
C GLN A 387 6.73 -6.37 19.83
N ASN A 388 6.38 -7.59 20.20
CA ASN A 388 5.29 -8.34 19.58
C ASN A 388 3.93 -7.66 19.77
N ILE A 389 3.67 -7.12 20.97
CA ILE A 389 2.45 -6.36 21.26
C ILE A 389 2.35 -5.15 20.33
N SER A 390 3.42 -4.37 20.21
CA SER A 390 3.38 -3.18 19.35
C SER A 390 3.23 -3.52 17.88
N VAL A 391 3.88 -4.57 17.37
CA VAL A 391 3.73 -5.00 15.97
C VAL A 391 2.31 -5.52 15.72
N LEU A 392 1.75 -6.31 16.64
CA LEU A 392 0.38 -6.79 16.53
C LEU A 392 -0.63 -5.64 16.50
N LEU A 393 -0.51 -4.69 17.43
CA LEU A 393 -1.42 -3.55 17.49
C LEU A 393 -1.33 -2.70 16.21
N MET A 394 -0.13 -2.52 15.67
CA MET A 394 0.07 -1.85 14.38
C MET A 394 -0.58 -2.59 13.22
N ASP A 395 -0.44 -3.92 13.14
CA ASP A 395 -1.09 -4.76 12.13
C ASP A 395 -2.62 -4.59 12.18
N LEU A 396 -3.20 -4.64 13.39
CA LEU A 396 -4.64 -4.48 13.59
C LEU A 396 -5.11 -3.07 13.25
N PHE A 397 -4.34 -2.06 13.64
CA PHE A 397 -4.66 -0.65 13.45
C PHE A 397 -4.64 -0.26 11.96
N LEU A 398 -3.57 -0.62 11.25
CA LEU A 398 -3.45 -0.39 9.80
C LEU A 398 -4.47 -1.23 9.02
N GLY A 399 -4.61 -2.50 9.39
CA GLY A 399 -5.53 -3.43 8.73
C GLY A 399 -7.00 -3.04 8.86
N GLY A 400 -7.39 -2.45 9.99
CA GLY A 400 -8.78 -2.07 10.27
C GLY A 400 -9.17 -0.67 9.79
N THR A 401 -8.23 0.28 9.71
CA THR A 401 -8.57 1.68 9.41
C THR A 401 -8.79 1.92 7.92
N HIS A 402 -7.77 1.65 7.09
CA HIS A 402 -7.80 2.02 5.67
C HIS A 402 -8.80 1.18 4.87
N THR A 403 -8.94 -0.11 5.20
CA THR A 403 -9.83 -1.05 4.49
C THR A 403 -11.30 -0.68 4.68
N THR A 404 -11.73 -0.45 5.93
CA THR A 404 -13.09 -0.02 6.29
C THR A 404 -13.41 1.34 5.68
N THR A 405 -12.47 2.28 5.74
CA THR A 405 -12.62 3.61 5.12
C THR A 405 -12.88 3.49 3.61
N THR A 406 -12.02 2.74 2.92
CA THR A 406 -12.14 2.54 1.46
C THR A 406 -13.48 1.89 1.11
N LEU A 407 -13.90 0.86 1.85
CA LEU A 407 -15.16 0.17 1.63
C LEU A 407 -16.36 1.12 1.72
N LEU A 408 -16.44 1.91 2.79
CA LEU A 408 -17.57 2.81 3.03
C LEU A 408 -17.58 4.00 2.07
N GLU A 409 -16.41 4.52 1.72
CA GLU A 409 -16.29 5.57 0.70
C GLU A 409 -16.80 5.09 -0.66
N TRP A 410 -16.38 3.89 -1.11
CA TRP A 410 -16.91 3.28 -2.34
C TRP A 410 -18.40 2.97 -2.24
N THR A 411 -18.87 2.48 -1.09
CA THR A 411 -20.30 2.20 -0.87
C THR A 411 -21.13 3.47 -1.06
N MET A 412 -20.71 4.59 -0.45
CA MET A 412 -21.39 5.87 -0.60
C MET A 412 -21.30 6.40 -2.04
N ALA A 413 -20.14 6.25 -2.69
CA ALA A 413 -19.98 6.61 -4.09
C ALA A 413 -20.97 5.84 -4.98
N GLU A 414 -21.05 4.51 -4.85
CA GLU A 414 -21.96 3.68 -5.63
C GLU A 414 -23.43 4.03 -5.36
N LEU A 415 -23.82 4.24 -4.10
CA LEU A 415 -25.19 4.63 -3.76
C LEU A 415 -25.57 6.00 -4.35
N LEU A 416 -24.65 6.97 -4.32
CA LEU A 416 -24.90 8.31 -4.86
C LEU A 416 -24.96 8.32 -6.39
N HIS A 417 -24.22 7.44 -7.06
CA HIS A 417 -24.29 7.28 -8.52
C HIS A 417 -25.49 6.44 -8.98
N ASN A 418 -26.16 5.70 -8.07
CA ASN A 418 -27.32 4.86 -8.35
C ASN A 418 -28.56 5.27 -7.49
N PRO A 419 -29.22 6.40 -7.80
CA PRO A 419 -30.33 6.93 -6.99
C PRO A 419 -31.50 5.96 -6.73
N PRO A 420 -31.91 5.08 -7.66
CA PRO A 420 -32.96 4.10 -7.39
C PRO A 420 -32.60 3.13 -6.26
N ILE A 421 -31.35 2.64 -6.24
CA ILE A 421 -30.85 1.73 -5.20
C ILE A 421 -30.78 2.46 -3.85
N LEU A 422 -30.31 3.71 -3.84
CA LEU A 422 -30.31 4.53 -2.63
C LEU A 422 -31.72 4.79 -2.09
N ALA A 423 -32.71 4.99 -2.97
CA ALA A 423 -34.09 5.18 -2.56
C ALA A 423 -34.67 3.89 -1.94
N GLU A 424 -34.39 2.74 -2.55
CA GLU A 424 -34.79 1.42 -2.04
C GLU A 424 -34.17 1.15 -0.66
N ALA A 425 -32.87 1.36 -0.50
CA ALA A 425 -32.18 1.20 0.79
C ALA A 425 -32.75 2.13 1.88
N LYS A 426 -33.06 3.39 1.53
CA LYS A 426 -33.72 4.32 2.47
C LYS A 426 -35.13 3.86 2.85
N GLN A 427 -35.88 3.34 1.89
CA GLN A 427 -37.23 2.84 2.12
C GLN A 427 -37.21 1.63 3.04
N GLU A 428 -36.33 0.66 2.80
CA GLU A 428 -36.12 -0.50 3.67
C GLU A 428 -35.84 -0.07 5.11
N LEU A 429 -34.88 0.85 5.30
CA LEU A 429 -34.57 1.38 6.63
C LEU A 429 -35.76 2.09 7.28
N SER A 430 -36.50 2.91 6.54
CA SER A 430 -37.65 3.65 7.08
C SER A 430 -38.83 2.75 7.49
N ASN A 431 -38.95 1.57 6.86
CA ASN A 431 -40.00 0.60 7.19
C ASN A 431 -39.68 -0.17 8.47
N GLN A 432 -38.40 -0.38 8.78
CA GLN A 432 -37.96 -1.19 9.91
C GLN A 432 -37.55 -0.37 11.13
N ILE A 433 -37.13 0.89 10.93
CA ILE A 433 -36.44 1.67 11.95
C ILE A 433 -37.05 3.08 12.05
N PRO A 434 -37.41 3.53 13.27
CA PRO A 434 -37.82 4.90 13.52
C PRO A 434 -36.81 5.95 13.01
N PRO A 435 -37.29 7.12 12.54
CA PRO A 435 -36.40 8.19 12.12
C PRO A 435 -35.41 8.58 13.23
N ARG A 436 -34.14 8.79 12.84
CA ARG A 436 -33.03 9.21 13.71
C ARG A 436 -32.59 8.20 14.79
N GLN A 437 -33.08 6.97 14.74
CA GLN A 437 -32.52 5.91 15.59
C GLN A 437 -31.23 5.35 14.98
N ILE A 438 -30.19 5.21 15.80
CA ILE A 438 -28.94 4.53 15.42
C ILE A 438 -29.20 3.02 15.38
N ILE A 439 -28.85 2.39 14.27
CA ILE A 439 -29.00 0.94 14.05
C ILE A 439 -28.02 0.18 14.95
N THR A 440 -28.51 -0.88 15.61
CA THR A 440 -27.70 -1.81 16.41
C THR A 440 -27.57 -3.17 15.72
N PHE A 441 -26.56 -3.95 16.07
CA PHE A 441 -26.27 -5.24 15.43
C PHE A 441 -27.44 -6.24 15.53
N GLY A 442 -28.19 -6.25 16.64
CA GLY A 442 -29.36 -7.13 16.80
C GLY A 442 -30.45 -6.90 15.74
N LEU A 443 -30.52 -5.72 15.11
CA LEU A 443 -31.47 -5.42 14.05
C LEU A 443 -31.06 -5.98 12.67
N MET A 444 -29.81 -6.42 12.50
CA MET A 444 -29.30 -6.90 11.20
C MET A 444 -29.61 -8.37 10.91
N ASP A 445 -29.82 -9.19 11.94
CA ASP A 445 -30.05 -10.64 11.79
C ASP A 445 -31.53 -11.02 11.60
N GLY A 446 -32.42 -10.03 11.43
CA GLY A 446 -33.85 -10.27 11.31
C GLY A 446 -34.52 -10.73 12.61
N GLU A 447 -33.86 -10.57 13.76
CA GLU A 447 -34.49 -10.68 15.08
C GLU A 447 -35.31 -9.40 15.36
N LEU A 448 -36.47 -9.30 14.71
CA LEU A 448 -37.57 -8.41 15.08
C LEU A 448 -38.63 -9.17 15.88
#